data_AF-A0A925QUG7-F1
#
_entry.id   AF-A0A925QUG7-F1
#
_cell.length_a   1.000
_cell.length_b   1.000
_cell.length_c   1.000
_cell.angle_alpha   90.00
_cell.angle_beta   90.00
_cell.angle_gamma   90.00
#
_symmetry.space_group_name_H-M   'P 1'
#
loop_
_entity.id
_entity.type
_entity.pdbx_description
1 polymer ?
#
loop_
_entity_poly.entity_id
_entity_poly.type
_entity_poly.pdbx_seq_one_letter_code
_entity_poly.pdbx_strand_id
1 'polypeptide(L)'
;MKKHVLLMGLMLLTGLCSMSQKLSIENVLKATLRNSDAIKEGSEVKGYYFFYVSDKIDKKTNEYTLQITDNNLKKLKDIKFQDSKDVTILESSFNGTDLIFLFYNEDARTFEYQVYGADGKKKHVYNRELTKKEKRYLEQTYLAIDDEEQTFKGLYPIEGKGFISNMPSREDKDYTFQVDYFSTEKRKQWTFTPTLGAKKFIGDYLGTHNGVVYFEELKFGSMMDQKPESFLLGLDLETGRQLFEKPTDNAKYKVYPASMSIMNGKAIIFGEYFDPNGNIAKDKSLGFAFIGVDEKGNFTSEKYNSWDLELGKFLDVTSKGKIADFGFMYVHNIMQMADGNVFAIGEGYKKVTSALGIASTLLSGGRGNGLSVMKIKVTDMMLIKFDKDFNVKEAKVYDKNSNSVELPSGMEFVSAPLLGKLVKYTFGDFDYSYSQTNKENTSFTVCYSDFERGKNYKGGTFNSISYNEGKITTDKIQTKSDATRTAVLPGKQGQVLILDYYRKAKRLDIHFEKLN
;
A
#
# COMPACT_ATOMS: atom_id res chain seq x y z
N MET A 1 1.66 -13.48 -69.92
CA MET A 1 2.45 -14.56 -69.29
C MET A 1 3.15 -13.99 -68.07
N LYS A 2 2.55 -14.13 -66.89
CA LYS A 2 2.99 -15.07 -65.83
C LYS A 2 4.46 -14.91 -65.46
N LYS A 3 4.78 -14.08 -64.44
CA LYS A 3 5.86 -14.33 -63.44
C LYS A 3 6.16 -13.22 -62.41
N HIS A 4 5.37 -12.15 -62.25
CA HIS A 4 5.73 -11.05 -61.31
C HIS A 4 4.71 -10.72 -60.21
N VAL A 5 3.76 -11.61 -59.89
CA VAL A 5 2.77 -11.37 -58.81
C VAL A 5 3.00 -12.24 -57.56
N LEU A 6 4.03 -13.10 -57.54
CA LEU A 6 4.24 -14.09 -56.46
C LEU A 6 5.34 -13.71 -55.44
N LEU A 7 5.81 -12.47 -55.38
CA LEU A 7 6.87 -12.06 -54.43
C LEU A 7 6.47 -10.94 -53.46
N MET A 8 5.19 -10.53 -53.47
CA MET A 8 4.67 -9.51 -52.55
C MET A 8 3.62 -10.07 -51.56
N GLY A 9 3.40 -11.39 -51.58
CA GLY A 9 2.47 -12.12 -50.71
C GLY A 9 3.14 -12.98 -49.63
N LEU A 10 4.46 -12.90 -49.45
CA LEU A 10 5.22 -13.74 -48.50
C LEU A 10 6.07 -12.95 -47.49
N MET A 11 5.72 -11.67 -47.23
CA MET A 11 6.38 -10.81 -46.24
C MET A 11 5.39 -10.26 -45.18
N LEU A 12 4.29 -10.97 -44.93
CA LEU A 12 3.24 -10.52 -44.00
C LEU A 12 2.75 -11.62 -43.05
N LEU A 13 3.60 -12.63 -42.80
CA LEU A 13 3.28 -13.77 -41.92
C LEU A 13 4.50 -14.29 -41.12
N THR A 14 5.52 -13.46 -40.89
CA THR A 14 6.28 -13.59 -39.65
C THR A 14 5.46 -12.94 -38.56
N GLY A 15 4.44 -13.66 -38.09
CA GLY A 15 3.92 -13.41 -36.77
C GLY A 15 5.12 -13.42 -35.83
N LEU A 16 5.49 -12.24 -35.34
CA LEU A 16 6.23 -12.14 -34.10
C LEU A 16 5.30 -12.80 -33.07
N CYS A 17 5.42 -14.11 -32.94
CA CYS A 17 5.22 -14.76 -31.65
C CYS A 17 6.22 -14.07 -30.74
N SER A 18 5.83 -12.91 -30.21
CA SER A 18 6.41 -12.39 -28.99
C SER A 18 6.13 -13.48 -27.97
N MET A 19 7.07 -14.42 -27.86
CA MET A 19 7.07 -15.39 -26.79
C MET A 19 6.93 -14.57 -25.53
N SER A 20 5.83 -14.76 -24.79
CA SER A 20 5.69 -14.12 -23.49
C SER A 20 6.98 -14.42 -22.73
N GLN A 21 7.68 -13.36 -22.33
CA GLN A 21 8.97 -13.49 -21.65
C GLN A 21 8.69 -14.23 -20.35
N LYS A 22 9.25 -15.43 -20.22
CA LYS A 22 9.10 -16.30 -19.06
C LYS A 22 10.46 -16.48 -18.38
N LEU A 23 10.44 -16.44 -17.06
CA LEU A 23 11.54 -16.81 -16.18
C LEU A 23 11.06 -17.93 -15.25
N SER A 24 11.83 -19.00 -15.15
CA SER A 24 11.60 -20.06 -14.15
C SER A 24 12.80 -20.13 -13.23
N ILE A 25 12.55 -20.09 -11.93
CA ILE A 25 13.55 -20.22 -10.87
C ILE A 25 13.34 -21.58 -10.21
N GLU A 26 14.35 -22.45 -10.34
CA GLU A 26 14.37 -23.77 -9.70
C GLU A 26 15.01 -23.71 -8.31
N ASN A 27 14.80 -24.76 -7.51
CA ASN A 27 15.32 -24.89 -6.14
C ASN A 27 14.79 -23.82 -5.16
N VAL A 28 13.54 -23.40 -5.35
CA VAL A 28 12.83 -22.50 -4.44
C VAL A 28 12.20 -23.34 -3.33
N LEU A 29 12.89 -23.51 -2.19
CA LEU A 29 12.39 -24.33 -1.07
C LEU A 29 11.22 -23.67 -0.34
N LYS A 30 11.28 -22.36 -0.20
CA LYS A 30 10.23 -21.51 0.36
C LYS A 30 10.32 -20.15 -0.31
N ALA A 31 9.23 -19.72 -0.93
CA ALA A 31 9.02 -18.34 -1.36
C ALA A 31 7.72 -17.84 -0.75
N THR A 32 7.77 -16.62 -0.23
CA THR A 32 6.59 -15.81 0.03
C THR A 32 6.49 -14.85 -1.14
N LEU A 33 5.39 -14.90 -1.89
CA LEU A 33 5.28 -14.12 -3.13
C LEU A 33 5.35 -12.61 -2.87
N ARG A 34 4.96 -12.17 -1.67
CA ARG A 34 5.08 -10.78 -1.20
C ARG A 34 6.53 -10.33 -0.94
N ASN A 35 7.51 -11.24 -0.86
CA ASN A 35 8.93 -10.88 -0.80
C ASN A 35 9.54 -10.75 -2.21
N SER A 36 8.68 -10.60 -3.21
CA SER A 36 9.02 -10.23 -4.58
C SER A 36 8.19 -9.01 -4.96
N ASP A 37 8.80 -7.99 -5.55
CA ASP A 37 8.07 -6.81 -6.03
C ASP A 37 8.78 -6.19 -7.25
N ALA A 38 8.09 -5.26 -7.90
CA ALA A 38 8.62 -4.41 -8.95
C ALA A 38 9.54 -3.33 -8.38
N ILE A 39 10.67 -3.13 -9.04
CA ILE A 39 11.56 -1.99 -8.83
C ILE A 39 11.04 -0.85 -9.71
N LYS A 40 10.58 0.26 -9.10
CA LYS A 40 9.89 1.34 -9.80
C LYS A 40 10.59 2.69 -9.67
N GLU A 41 10.84 3.37 -10.78
CA GLU A 41 11.22 4.79 -10.80
C GLU A 41 9.97 5.61 -11.13
N GLY A 42 9.42 6.30 -10.12
CA GLY A 42 8.09 6.88 -10.22
C GLY A 42 7.05 5.78 -10.51
N SER A 43 6.44 5.86 -11.69
CA SER A 43 5.45 4.88 -12.15
C SER A 43 6.00 3.83 -13.12
N GLU A 44 7.26 3.96 -13.56
CA GLU A 44 7.85 3.06 -14.54
C GLU A 44 8.56 1.88 -13.87
N VAL A 45 8.20 0.66 -14.27
CA VAL A 45 8.89 -0.56 -13.80
C VAL A 45 10.25 -0.72 -14.50
N LYS A 46 11.31 -0.68 -13.70
CA LYS A 46 12.72 -0.82 -14.14
C LYS A 46 13.25 -2.24 -13.98
N GLY A 47 12.64 -3.03 -13.12
CA GLY A 47 13.04 -4.41 -12.87
C GLY A 47 12.21 -5.07 -11.80
N TYR A 48 12.68 -6.22 -11.34
CA TYR A 48 12.04 -7.00 -10.28
C TYR A 48 13.08 -7.59 -9.36
N TYR A 49 12.71 -7.79 -8.10
CA TYR A 49 13.47 -8.64 -7.20
C TYR A 49 12.62 -9.81 -6.72
N PHE A 50 13.29 -10.93 -6.43
CA PHE A 50 12.69 -12.15 -5.91
C PHE A 50 13.52 -12.64 -4.73
N PHE A 51 12.92 -12.71 -3.55
CA PHE A 51 13.56 -13.27 -2.37
C PHE A 51 12.98 -14.63 -1.99
N TYR A 52 13.86 -15.60 -1.80
CA TYR A 52 13.45 -16.96 -1.46
C TYR A 52 14.53 -17.72 -0.71
N VAL A 53 14.12 -18.75 0.02
CA VAL A 53 15.02 -19.74 0.62
C VAL A 53 15.48 -20.69 -0.50
N SER A 54 16.75 -20.62 -0.85
CA SER A 54 17.37 -21.47 -1.87
C SER A 54 17.89 -22.78 -1.30
N ASP A 55 18.31 -22.80 -0.02
CA ASP A 55 18.76 -24.01 0.65
C ASP A 55 18.50 -24.00 2.16
N LYS A 56 18.45 -25.18 2.77
CA LYS A 56 18.44 -25.38 4.23
C LYS A 56 19.76 -26.02 4.63
N ILE A 57 20.73 -25.17 4.99
CA ILE A 57 22.09 -25.60 5.34
C ILE A 57 22.06 -26.49 6.58
N ASP A 58 21.32 -26.10 7.60
CA ASP A 58 21.11 -26.89 8.82
C ASP A 58 19.75 -26.57 9.50
N LYS A 59 19.56 -26.98 10.76
CA LYS A 59 18.31 -26.78 11.53
C LYS A 59 18.08 -25.33 12.00
N LYS A 60 19.08 -24.46 11.91
CA LYS A 60 19.09 -23.06 12.35
C LYS A 60 19.46 -22.10 11.23
N THR A 61 20.13 -22.59 10.18
CA THR A 61 20.67 -21.76 9.10
C THR A 61 20.02 -22.09 7.76
N ASN A 62 19.51 -21.06 7.08
CA ASN A 62 19.05 -21.14 5.70
C ASN A 62 20.03 -20.41 4.78
N GLU A 63 20.12 -20.85 3.52
CA GLU A 63 20.63 -20.00 2.44
C GLU A 63 19.45 -19.26 1.82
N TYR A 64 19.58 -17.93 1.74
CA TYR A 64 18.65 -17.06 1.07
C TYR A 64 19.25 -16.57 -0.25
N THR A 65 18.40 -16.43 -1.26
CA THR A 65 18.75 -15.77 -2.51
C THR A 65 17.83 -14.57 -2.74
N LEU A 66 18.45 -13.42 -2.98
CA LEU A 66 17.81 -12.24 -3.55
C LEU A 66 18.24 -12.14 -5.02
N GLN A 67 17.32 -12.43 -5.93
CA GLN A 67 17.55 -12.35 -7.36
C GLN A 67 16.96 -11.04 -7.90
N ILE A 68 17.75 -10.27 -8.64
CA ILE A 68 17.37 -9.00 -9.29
C ILE A 68 17.38 -9.18 -10.81
N THR A 69 16.34 -8.68 -11.47
CA THR A 69 16.16 -8.74 -12.92
C THR A 69 15.82 -7.36 -13.49
N ASP A 70 16.05 -7.17 -14.79
CA ASP A 70 15.52 -6.01 -15.52
C ASP A 70 14.01 -6.16 -15.80
N ASN A 71 13.41 -5.15 -16.41
CA ASN A 71 11.99 -5.16 -16.75
C ASN A 71 11.61 -6.10 -17.92
N ASN A 72 12.55 -6.92 -18.41
CA ASN A 72 12.32 -8.03 -19.35
C ASN A 72 12.59 -9.40 -18.69
N LEU A 73 12.70 -9.45 -17.36
CA LEU A 73 13.07 -10.63 -16.57
C LEU A 73 14.47 -11.18 -16.89
N LYS A 74 15.33 -10.40 -17.54
CA LYS A 74 16.74 -10.78 -17.69
C LYS A 74 17.42 -10.62 -16.35
N LYS A 75 18.00 -11.71 -15.87
CA LYS A 75 18.75 -11.72 -14.62
C LYS A 75 19.94 -10.75 -14.67
N LEU A 76 19.96 -9.83 -13.72
CA LEU A 76 21.05 -8.87 -13.54
C LEU A 76 22.01 -9.35 -12.45
N LYS A 77 21.47 -9.84 -11.32
CA LYS A 77 22.27 -10.22 -10.16
C LYS A 77 21.56 -11.26 -9.30
N ASP A 78 22.34 -12.17 -8.72
CA ASP A 78 21.93 -12.99 -7.57
C ASP A 78 22.82 -12.63 -6.37
N ILE A 79 22.19 -12.40 -5.23
CA ILE A 79 22.85 -12.19 -3.95
C ILE A 79 22.47 -13.34 -3.06
N LYS A 80 23.45 -14.18 -2.74
CA LYS A 80 23.30 -15.30 -1.81
C LYS A 80 23.91 -14.95 -0.47
N PHE A 81 23.20 -15.30 0.59
CA PHE A 81 23.72 -15.16 1.94
C PHE A 81 23.10 -16.23 2.84
N GLN A 82 23.83 -16.59 3.89
CA GLN A 82 23.39 -17.52 4.92
C GLN A 82 22.99 -16.72 6.15
N ASP A 83 21.83 -17.05 6.73
CA ASP A 83 21.34 -16.39 7.93
C ASP A 83 20.47 -17.35 8.74
N SER A 84 20.05 -16.90 9.93
CA SER A 84 19.08 -17.60 10.74
C SER A 84 17.83 -17.94 9.92
N LYS A 85 17.27 -19.12 10.17
CA LYS A 85 15.98 -19.54 9.62
C LYS A 85 14.81 -18.64 10.06
N ASP A 86 15.03 -17.83 11.10
CA ASP A 86 14.06 -16.93 11.71
C ASP A 86 14.12 -15.52 11.10
N VAL A 87 14.90 -15.35 10.02
CA VAL A 87 14.94 -14.12 9.22
C VAL A 87 13.82 -14.13 8.18
N THR A 88 13.11 -13.01 8.10
CA THR A 88 12.12 -12.73 7.07
C THR A 88 12.37 -11.34 6.48
N ILE A 89 12.03 -11.13 5.20
CA ILE A 89 11.91 -9.77 4.66
C ILE A 89 10.50 -9.29 5.00
N LEU A 90 10.40 -8.12 5.61
CA LEU A 90 9.12 -7.46 5.86
C LEU A 90 8.71 -6.52 4.72
N GLU A 91 9.68 -5.83 4.11
CA GLU A 91 9.42 -4.81 3.09
C GLU A 91 10.69 -4.46 2.28
N SER A 92 10.50 -3.86 1.10
CA SER A 92 11.58 -3.22 0.34
C SER A 92 11.11 -1.92 -0.32
N SER A 93 12.05 -1.10 -0.78
CA SER A 93 11.75 0.12 -1.52
C SER A 93 12.88 0.50 -2.49
N PHE A 94 12.55 1.23 -3.56
CA PHE A 94 13.52 1.77 -4.53
C PHE A 94 13.36 3.29 -4.63
N ASN A 95 14.45 4.04 -4.48
CA ASN A 95 14.42 5.51 -4.51
C ASN A 95 14.85 6.12 -5.86
N GLY A 96 14.88 5.33 -6.94
CA GLY A 96 15.37 5.74 -8.25
C GLY A 96 16.84 5.38 -8.51
N THR A 97 17.66 5.19 -7.47
CA THR A 97 19.08 4.84 -7.61
C THR A 97 19.49 3.60 -6.83
N ASP A 98 18.89 3.40 -5.66
CA ASP A 98 19.26 2.38 -4.69
C ASP A 98 18.02 1.62 -4.22
N LEU A 99 18.24 0.38 -3.81
CA LEU A 99 17.26 -0.52 -3.18
C LEU A 99 17.53 -0.57 -1.68
N ILE A 100 16.48 -0.62 -0.86
CA ILE A 100 16.57 -0.97 0.56
C ILE A 100 15.68 -2.17 0.85
N PHE A 101 16.17 -3.08 1.70
CA PHE A 101 15.43 -4.22 2.20
C PHE A 101 15.40 -4.19 3.73
N LEU A 102 14.22 -4.35 4.32
CA LEU A 102 14.01 -4.51 5.76
C LEU A 102 13.86 -5.99 6.10
N PHE A 103 14.83 -6.51 6.85
CA PHE A 103 14.82 -7.84 7.41
C PHE A 103 14.42 -7.79 8.88
N TYR A 104 13.59 -8.74 9.30
CA TYR A 104 13.24 -8.98 10.69
C TYR A 104 13.78 -10.35 11.13
N ASN A 105 14.57 -10.36 12.19
CA ASN A 105 15.00 -11.58 12.86
C ASN A 105 14.23 -11.74 14.17
N GLU A 106 13.31 -12.70 14.20
CA GLU A 106 12.41 -12.91 15.32
C GLU A 106 13.16 -13.31 16.60
N ASP A 107 14.15 -14.22 16.49
CA ASP A 107 14.92 -14.74 17.61
C ASP A 107 15.88 -13.68 18.17
N ALA A 108 16.64 -13.04 17.29
CA ALA A 108 17.59 -11.99 17.66
C ALA A 108 16.90 -10.67 18.08
N ARG A 109 15.61 -10.50 17.73
CA ARG A 109 14.82 -9.28 17.95
C ARG A 109 15.45 -8.07 17.28
N THR A 110 15.82 -8.20 16.01
CA THR A 110 16.47 -7.12 15.27
C THR A 110 15.73 -6.78 13.99
N PHE A 111 15.78 -5.50 13.63
CA PHE A 111 15.59 -5.04 12.27
C PHE A 111 16.95 -4.77 11.63
N GLU A 112 17.14 -5.33 10.44
CA GLU A 112 18.30 -5.03 9.60
C GLU A 112 17.85 -4.41 8.28
N TYR A 113 18.40 -3.24 7.97
CA TYR A 113 18.16 -2.52 6.72
C TYR A 113 19.39 -2.65 5.84
N GLN A 114 19.26 -3.33 4.70
CA GLN A 114 20.35 -3.49 3.75
C GLN A 114 20.09 -2.64 2.50
N VAL A 115 21.02 -1.73 2.20
CA VAL A 115 20.97 -0.86 1.03
C VAL A 115 21.89 -1.40 -0.06
N TYR A 116 21.37 -1.50 -1.28
CA TYR A 116 22.08 -1.94 -2.47
C TYR A 116 21.98 -0.87 -3.56
N GLY A 117 23.06 -0.63 -4.30
CA GLY A 117 22.97 0.13 -5.55
C GLY A 117 22.17 -0.64 -6.62
N ALA A 118 21.71 0.07 -7.66
CA ALA A 118 21.07 -0.57 -8.82
C ALA A 118 21.97 -1.62 -9.52
N ASP A 119 23.29 -1.59 -9.32
CA ASP A 119 24.24 -2.61 -9.79
C ASP A 119 24.26 -3.89 -8.90
N GLY A 120 23.42 -3.93 -7.86
CA GLY A 120 23.31 -5.02 -6.90
C GLY A 120 24.45 -5.08 -5.90
N LYS A 121 25.33 -4.08 -5.82
CA LYS A 121 26.37 -4.01 -4.78
C LYS A 121 25.80 -3.45 -3.49
N LYS A 122 26.05 -4.14 -2.39
CA LYS A 122 25.71 -3.68 -1.04
C LYS A 122 26.48 -2.39 -0.73
N LYS A 123 25.76 -1.32 -0.37
CA LYS A 123 26.33 -0.02 0.02
C LYS A 123 26.41 0.10 1.54
N HIS A 124 25.27 -0.05 2.21
CA HIS A 124 25.15 0.19 3.65
C HIS A 124 24.31 -0.89 4.32
N VAL A 125 24.60 -1.13 5.60
CA VAL A 125 23.77 -1.95 6.49
C VAL A 125 23.53 -1.14 7.76
N TYR A 126 22.28 -1.06 8.17
CA TYR A 126 21.83 -0.42 9.39
C TYR A 126 21.09 -1.44 10.26
N ASN A 127 21.36 -1.44 11.55
CA ASN A 127 20.81 -2.42 12.48
C ASN A 127 20.11 -1.71 13.64
N ARG A 128 18.95 -2.22 14.03
CA ARG A 128 18.20 -1.78 15.21
C ARG A 128 17.84 -3.00 16.05
N GLU A 129 18.26 -2.98 17.31
CA GLU A 129 17.77 -3.94 18.29
C GLU A 129 16.40 -3.51 18.80
N LEU A 130 15.48 -4.46 18.92
CA LEU A 130 14.15 -4.28 19.47
C LEU A 130 14.12 -4.72 20.93
N THR A 131 13.57 -3.87 21.79
CA THR A 131 13.18 -4.26 23.13
C THR A 131 12.11 -5.34 23.08
N LYS A 132 11.96 -6.10 24.17
CA LYS A 132 10.88 -7.09 24.30
C LYS A 132 9.49 -6.47 24.16
N LYS A 133 9.33 -5.21 24.56
CA LYS A 133 8.06 -4.48 24.46
C LYS A 133 7.75 -4.11 23.01
N GLU A 134 8.73 -3.64 22.25
CA GLU A 134 8.58 -3.35 20.83
C GLU A 134 8.28 -4.61 20.03
N LYS A 135 9.05 -5.70 20.24
CA LYS A 135 8.78 -7.00 19.61
C LYS A 135 7.33 -7.44 19.86
N ARG A 136 6.91 -7.45 21.13
CA ARG A 136 5.54 -7.83 21.48
C ARG A 136 4.51 -6.91 20.83
N TYR A 137 4.78 -5.60 20.75
CA TYR A 137 3.86 -4.66 20.11
C TYR A 137 3.73 -4.93 18.62
N LEU A 138 4.87 -5.10 17.92
CA LEU A 138 4.94 -5.47 16.51
C LEU A 138 4.17 -6.77 16.22
N GLU A 139 4.42 -7.81 17.00
CA GLU A 139 3.74 -9.12 16.90
C GLU A 139 2.24 -9.05 17.19
N GLN A 140 1.79 -8.16 18.07
CA GLN A 140 0.37 -8.01 18.41
C GLN A 140 -0.41 -7.12 17.44
N THR A 141 0.27 -6.39 16.57
CA THR A 141 -0.36 -5.43 15.68
C THR A 141 -0.11 -5.76 14.22
N TYR A 142 1.14 -5.69 13.77
CA TYR A 142 1.47 -5.79 12.36
C TYR A 142 1.85 -7.20 11.92
N LEU A 143 2.34 -8.05 12.84
CA LEU A 143 2.64 -9.45 12.56
C LEU A 143 1.64 -10.42 13.24
N ALA A 144 0.50 -9.89 13.70
CA ALA A 144 -0.49 -10.65 14.47
C ALA A 144 -1.27 -11.67 13.66
N ILE A 145 -1.35 -11.44 12.35
CA ILE A 145 -2.00 -12.35 11.42
C ILE A 145 -0.92 -13.30 10.92
N ASP A 146 -0.97 -14.53 11.42
CA ASP A 146 -0.16 -15.66 10.94
C ASP A 146 -0.68 -16.11 9.57
N ASP A 147 -0.60 -15.23 8.57
CA ASP A 147 -0.45 -15.69 7.21
C ASP A 147 1.05 -15.90 6.95
N GLU A 148 1.39 -16.87 6.11
CA GLU A 148 2.79 -17.14 5.78
C GLU A 148 3.49 -15.94 5.07
N GLU A 149 2.83 -14.79 4.90
CA GLU A 149 3.20 -13.67 4.04
C GLU A 149 3.58 -12.37 4.77
N GLN A 150 3.31 -12.24 6.08
CA GLN A 150 3.74 -11.18 7.03
C GLN A 150 4.35 -9.91 6.38
N THR A 151 3.53 -8.91 6.08
CA THR A 151 3.99 -7.63 5.49
C THR A 151 3.80 -6.44 6.41
N PHE A 152 4.76 -5.53 6.40
CA PHE A 152 4.66 -4.20 6.99
C PHE A 152 4.76 -3.15 5.87
N LYS A 153 4.02 -2.03 6.01
CA LYS A 153 4.17 -0.86 5.12
C LYS A 153 4.67 0.33 5.92
N GLY A 154 5.97 0.53 5.91
CA GLY A 154 6.60 1.71 6.48
C GLY A 154 7.93 2.10 5.86
N LEU A 155 8.35 1.54 4.73
CA LEU A 155 9.50 2.00 3.97
C LEU A 155 9.08 2.92 2.81
N TYR A 156 9.41 4.20 2.93
CA TYR A 156 9.06 5.23 1.96
C TYR A 156 10.32 5.76 1.25
N PRO A 157 10.39 5.70 -0.09
CA PRO A 157 11.53 6.20 -0.83
C PRO A 157 11.54 7.73 -0.87
N ILE A 158 12.73 8.31 -0.78
CA ILE A 158 12.97 9.73 -1.08
C ILE A 158 13.91 9.78 -2.27
N GLU A 159 13.37 10.20 -3.41
CA GLU A 159 14.01 10.15 -4.72
C GLU A 159 15.47 10.63 -4.68
N GLY A 160 16.39 9.73 -5.05
CA GLY A 160 17.83 9.96 -5.13
C GLY A 160 18.56 10.23 -3.80
N LYS A 161 17.85 10.33 -2.66
CA LYS A 161 18.45 10.74 -1.37
C LYS A 161 18.54 9.61 -0.37
N GLY A 162 17.45 8.87 -0.19
CA GLY A 162 17.39 7.83 0.84
C GLY A 162 16.00 7.27 1.05
N PHE A 163 15.75 6.82 2.27
CA PHE A 163 14.50 6.17 2.68
C PHE A 163 14.07 6.61 4.07
N ILE A 164 12.76 6.75 4.27
CA ILE A 164 12.14 6.85 5.59
C ILE A 164 11.60 5.48 5.96
N SER A 165 11.90 5.04 7.18
CA SER A 165 11.26 3.91 7.83
C SER A 165 10.36 4.44 8.95
N ASN A 166 9.09 4.07 8.97
CA ASN A 166 8.14 4.42 10.01
C ASN A 166 7.62 3.15 10.69
N MET A 167 8.12 2.84 11.88
CA MET A 167 7.88 1.58 12.57
C MET A 167 7.12 1.79 13.88
N PRO A 168 6.25 0.87 14.31
CA PRO A 168 5.74 0.91 15.68
C PRO A 168 6.87 0.86 16.71
N SER A 169 6.71 1.61 17.80
CA SER A 169 7.67 1.66 18.89
C SER A 169 6.98 1.73 20.26
N ARG A 170 7.77 1.52 21.32
CA ARG A 170 7.36 1.51 22.71
C ARG A 170 8.41 2.23 23.55
N GLU A 171 8.08 3.42 24.02
CA GLU A 171 8.91 4.18 24.97
C GLU A 171 8.26 4.11 26.35
N ASP A 172 8.98 3.54 27.32
CA ASP A 172 8.48 3.27 28.68
C ASP A 172 7.13 2.53 28.73
N LYS A 173 6.03 3.25 28.99
CA LYS A 173 4.65 2.74 29.06
C LYS A 173 3.81 3.17 27.85
N ASP A 174 4.35 4.07 27.04
CA ASP A 174 3.61 4.77 26.01
C ASP A 174 3.77 4.02 24.68
N TYR A 175 2.72 4.03 23.87
CA TYR A 175 2.71 3.41 22.56
C TYR A 175 3.05 4.48 21.55
N THR A 176 4.01 4.26 20.67
CA THR A 176 4.42 5.30 19.73
C THR A 176 4.86 4.69 18.41
N PHE A 177 5.44 5.51 17.54
CA PHE A 177 6.11 5.12 16.33
C PHE A 177 7.54 5.69 16.35
N GLN A 178 8.42 5.09 15.56
CA GLN A 178 9.78 5.56 15.36
C GLN A 178 9.98 5.79 13.88
N VAL A 179 10.48 6.97 13.55
CA VAL A 179 10.87 7.36 12.21
C VAL A 179 12.38 7.28 12.11
N ASP A 180 12.89 6.48 11.19
CA ASP A 180 14.31 6.42 10.85
C ASP A 180 14.53 6.92 9.42
N TYR A 181 15.56 7.73 9.19
CA TYR A 181 16.03 8.05 7.84
C TYR A 181 17.33 7.32 7.54
N PHE A 182 17.41 6.73 6.34
CA PHE A 182 18.61 6.09 5.83
C PHE A 182 19.05 6.76 4.54
N SER A 183 20.14 7.53 4.59
CA SER A 183 20.72 8.11 3.39
C SER A 183 21.39 7.04 2.53
N THR A 184 21.30 7.24 1.22
CA THR A 184 21.95 6.43 0.19
C THR A 184 23.16 7.13 -0.43
N GLU A 185 23.26 8.45 -0.27
CA GLU A 185 24.38 9.26 -0.75
C GLU A 185 25.59 9.15 0.19
N LYS A 186 25.33 9.13 1.50
CA LYS A 186 26.35 9.01 2.55
C LYS A 186 25.84 8.03 3.61
N ARG A 187 26.75 7.41 4.36
CA ARG A 187 26.39 6.59 5.52
C ARG A 187 25.92 7.49 6.68
N LYS A 188 24.72 8.03 6.56
CA LYS A 188 24.08 8.96 7.49
C LYS A 188 22.68 8.45 7.79
N GLN A 189 22.33 8.47 9.07
CA GLN A 189 21.00 8.15 9.56
C GLN A 189 20.61 9.08 10.70
N TRP A 190 19.31 9.23 10.93
CA TRP A 190 18.76 9.85 12.13
C TRP A 190 17.48 9.12 12.51
N THR A 191 17.08 9.31 13.77
CA THR A 191 15.87 8.70 14.35
C THR A 191 15.06 9.78 15.06
N PHE A 192 13.74 9.71 14.92
CA PHE A 192 12.77 10.53 15.66
C PHE A 192 11.70 9.62 16.28
N THR A 193 11.41 9.83 17.56
CA THR A 193 10.38 9.09 18.30
C THR A 193 9.58 10.09 19.15
N PRO A 194 8.29 10.33 18.86
CA PRO A 194 7.49 11.23 19.68
C PRO A 194 7.12 10.56 21.00
N THR A 195 7.32 11.29 22.10
CA THR A 195 7.07 10.80 23.48
C THR A 195 6.38 11.84 24.37
N LEU A 196 6.26 13.09 23.92
CA LEU A 196 5.74 14.18 24.74
C LEU A 196 4.27 14.48 24.42
N GLY A 197 3.46 14.63 25.47
CA GLY A 197 2.09 15.13 25.36
C GLY A 197 1.00 14.08 25.14
N ALA A 198 1.32 12.78 25.07
CA ALA A 198 0.32 11.72 24.89
C ALA A 198 0.77 10.37 25.50
N LYS A 199 -0.15 9.40 25.54
CA LYS A 199 0.11 8.00 25.95
C LYS A 199 0.11 7.02 24.80
N LYS A 200 -0.49 7.41 23.69
CA LYS A 200 -0.40 6.69 22.43
C LYS A 200 -0.25 7.69 21.29
N PHE A 201 0.69 7.40 20.40
CA PHE A 201 0.93 8.12 19.17
C PHE A 201 0.70 7.18 17.99
N ILE A 202 0.07 7.70 16.93
CA ILE A 202 0.02 7.05 15.62
C ILE A 202 0.56 8.06 14.63
N GLY A 203 1.53 7.67 13.83
CA GLY A 203 2.15 8.53 12.83
C GLY A 203 2.01 7.91 11.45
N ASP A 204 1.49 8.66 10.49
CA ASP A 204 1.40 8.25 9.10
C ASP A 204 2.22 9.18 8.21
N TYR A 205 3.14 8.60 7.44
CA TYR A 205 3.94 9.35 6.47
C TYR A 205 3.04 9.89 5.36
N LEU A 206 3.07 11.21 5.16
CA LEU A 206 2.28 11.86 4.12
C LEU A 206 3.11 12.07 2.84
N GLY A 207 4.39 12.43 2.98
CA GLY A 207 5.29 12.67 1.87
C GLY A 207 6.51 13.52 2.25
N THR A 208 7.31 13.89 1.26
CA THR A 208 8.49 14.76 1.44
C THR A 208 8.50 15.86 0.38
N HIS A 209 8.77 17.09 0.80
CA HIS A 209 8.86 18.25 -0.10
C HIS A 209 9.87 19.26 0.43
N ASN A 210 10.71 19.83 -0.44
CA ASN A 210 11.66 20.90 -0.12
C ASN A 210 12.49 20.67 1.17
N GLY A 211 12.90 19.42 1.43
CA GLY A 211 13.69 19.06 2.60
C GLY A 211 12.89 18.85 3.89
N VAL A 212 11.56 18.85 3.82
CA VAL A 212 10.67 18.56 4.95
C VAL A 212 10.00 17.21 4.73
N VAL A 213 10.01 16.37 5.76
CA VAL A 213 9.26 15.12 5.85
C VAL A 213 7.97 15.39 6.62
N TYR A 214 6.82 15.14 5.99
CA TYR A 214 5.51 15.44 6.55
C TYR A 214 4.84 14.17 7.08
N PHE A 215 4.29 14.26 8.28
CA PHE A 215 3.52 13.21 8.93
C PHE A 215 2.18 13.75 9.43
N GLU A 216 1.16 12.90 9.35
CA GLU A 216 -0.02 13.00 10.20
C GLU A 216 0.32 12.35 11.55
N GLU A 217 0.05 13.03 12.64
CA GLU A 217 0.27 12.51 13.99
C GLU A 217 -1.02 12.59 14.81
N LEU A 218 -1.51 11.43 15.24
CA LEU A 218 -2.57 11.32 16.24
C LEU A 218 -2.00 11.16 17.63
N LYS A 219 -2.46 11.99 18.55
CA LYS A 219 -2.15 11.94 19.98
C LYS A 219 -3.37 11.51 20.79
N PHE A 220 -3.20 10.47 21.58
CA PHE A 220 -4.22 9.92 22.48
C PHE A 220 -3.78 10.12 23.93
N GLY A 221 -4.62 10.76 24.75
CA GLY A 221 -4.32 11.00 26.16
C GLY A 221 -4.27 9.73 27.01
N SER A 222 -4.89 8.64 26.54
CA SER A 222 -4.84 7.31 27.16
C SER A 222 -5.10 6.21 26.13
N MET A 223 -4.91 4.94 26.50
CA MET A 223 -5.24 3.80 25.63
C MET A 223 -6.75 3.65 25.34
N MET A 224 -7.60 4.20 26.22
CA MET A 224 -9.05 4.20 26.08
C MET A 224 -9.58 5.51 25.51
N ASP A 225 -8.70 6.46 25.20
CA ASP A 225 -9.10 7.71 24.57
C ASP A 225 -9.67 7.40 23.18
N GLN A 226 -10.86 7.95 22.93
CA GLN A 226 -11.57 7.77 21.68
C GLN A 226 -11.72 9.08 20.92
N LYS A 227 -11.06 10.16 21.34
CA LYS A 227 -11.04 11.47 20.68
C LYS A 227 -9.60 11.97 20.55
N PRO A 228 -8.79 11.35 19.67
CA PRO A 228 -7.42 11.79 19.47
C PRO A 228 -7.35 13.22 18.94
N GLU A 229 -6.30 13.91 19.33
CA GLU A 229 -5.87 15.15 18.70
C GLU A 229 -5.07 14.83 17.44
N SER A 230 -5.18 15.66 16.41
CA SER A 230 -4.56 15.43 15.10
C SER A 230 -3.63 16.59 14.77
N PHE A 231 -2.40 16.27 14.41
CA PHE A 231 -1.34 17.22 14.14
C PHE A 231 -0.68 16.94 12.80
N LEU A 232 -0.25 18.01 12.13
CA LEU A 232 0.72 17.95 11.06
C LEU A 232 2.11 18.14 11.66
N LEU A 233 2.92 17.09 11.58
CA LEU A 233 4.30 17.06 12.03
C LEU A 233 5.23 17.24 10.82
N GLY A 234 6.19 18.15 10.95
CA GLY A 234 7.25 18.37 9.97
C GLY A 234 8.62 18.08 10.57
N LEU A 235 9.38 17.18 9.93
CA LEU A 235 10.77 16.87 10.30
C LEU A 235 11.73 17.37 9.22
N ASP A 236 12.85 17.92 9.63
CA ASP A 236 13.95 18.25 8.73
C ASP A 236 14.57 16.97 8.16
N LEU A 237 14.56 16.83 6.84
CA LEU A 237 15.04 15.62 6.17
C LEU A 237 16.52 15.31 6.47
N GLU A 238 17.34 16.34 6.66
CA GLU A 238 18.77 16.15 6.86
C GLU A 238 19.10 15.77 8.31
N THR A 239 18.35 16.25 9.28
CA THR A 239 18.72 16.17 10.70
C THR A 239 17.74 15.38 11.57
N GLY A 240 16.52 15.14 11.09
CA GLY A 240 15.43 14.56 11.87
C GLY A 240 14.85 15.51 12.91
N ARG A 241 15.33 16.75 12.96
CA ARG A 241 14.84 17.76 13.92
C ARG A 241 13.41 18.13 13.56
N GLN A 242 12.53 18.12 14.57
CA GLN A 242 11.18 18.66 14.44
C GLN A 242 11.24 20.15 14.07
N LEU A 243 10.65 20.49 12.92
CA LEU A 243 10.53 21.86 12.41
C LEU A 243 9.26 22.51 12.91
N PHE A 244 8.16 21.76 12.93
CA PHE A 244 6.86 22.20 13.42
C PHE A 244 6.00 21.00 13.81
N GLU A 245 5.03 21.27 14.68
CA GLU A 245 3.89 20.41 14.97
C GLU A 245 2.69 21.35 15.11
N LYS A 246 1.71 21.20 14.23
CA LYS A 246 0.57 22.13 14.16
C LYS A 246 -0.74 21.34 14.17
N PRO A 247 -1.75 21.75 14.96
CA PRO A 247 -3.06 21.13 14.87
C PRO A 247 -3.57 21.16 13.43
N THR A 248 -4.21 20.08 12.99
CA THR A 248 -4.87 20.03 11.67
C THR A 248 -6.27 20.65 11.70
N ASP A 249 -6.66 21.20 12.85
CA ASP A 249 -7.87 21.97 13.05
C ASP A 249 -7.64 23.41 12.54
N ASN A 250 -8.54 23.88 11.68
CA ASN A 250 -8.67 25.31 11.41
C ASN A 250 -9.99 25.84 12.03
N ALA A 251 -10.21 27.14 12.00
CA ALA A 251 -11.41 27.74 12.58
C ALA A 251 -12.73 27.22 11.96
N LYS A 252 -12.67 26.62 10.76
CA LYS A 252 -13.83 26.18 9.98
C LYS A 252 -14.09 24.68 10.07
N TYR A 253 -13.05 23.86 10.10
CA TYR A 253 -13.11 22.40 10.05
C TYR A 253 -11.91 21.76 10.73
N LYS A 254 -12.12 20.51 11.16
CA LYS A 254 -11.06 19.60 11.55
C LYS A 254 -10.68 18.74 10.36
N VAL A 255 -9.41 18.74 9.95
CA VAL A 255 -8.92 17.95 8.82
C VAL A 255 -8.17 16.73 9.33
N TYR A 256 -8.35 15.59 8.67
CA TYR A 256 -7.60 14.37 8.90
C TYR A 256 -6.77 14.03 7.66
N PRO A 257 -5.47 14.44 7.62
CA PRO A 257 -4.58 14.13 6.51
C PRO A 257 -4.45 12.62 6.26
N ALA A 258 -4.45 12.22 5.00
CA ALA A 258 -4.28 10.83 4.59
C ALA A 258 -3.10 10.63 3.65
N SER A 259 -2.77 11.63 2.82
CA SER A 259 -1.62 11.59 1.92
C SER A 259 -1.20 12.99 1.50
N MET A 260 0.00 13.12 0.94
CA MET A 260 0.46 14.34 0.26
C MET A 260 0.88 14.03 -1.18
N SER A 261 0.70 15.00 -2.06
CA SER A 261 1.22 14.96 -3.42
C SER A 261 1.81 16.32 -3.79
N ILE A 262 2.80 16.31 -4.70
CA ILE A 262 3.38 17.54 -5.22
C ILE A 262 2.65 17.89 -6.52
N MET A 263 1.89 18.97 -6.49
CA MET A 263 1.09 19.44 -7.62
C MET A 263 1.52 20.86 -7.99
N ASN A 264 1.97 21.07 -9.23
CA ASN A 264 2.50 22.35 -9.70
C ASN A 264 3.58 22.94 -8.76
N GLY A 265 4.47 22.09 -8.24
CA GLY A 265 5.54 22.49 -7.32
C GLY A 265 5.08 22.85 -5.90
N LYS A 266 3.83 22.55 -5.54
CA LYS A 266 3.28 22.79 -4.20
C LYS A 266 2.92 21.46 -3.53
N ALA A 267 3.20 21.37 -2.24
CA ALA A 267 2.72 20.28 -1.40
C ALA A 267 1.21 20.44 -1.15
N ILE A 268 0.43 19.46 -1.61
CA ILE A 268 -1.02 19.38 -1.39
C ILE A 268 -1.30 18.14 -0.53
N ILE A 269 -1.83 18.37 0.66
CA ILE A 269 -2.35 17.33 1.55
C ILE A 269 -3.79 17.03 1.14
N PHE A 270 -4.11 15.75 1.05
CA PHE A 270 -5.46 15.28 0.92
C PHE A 270 -5.89 14.56 2.21
N GLY A 271 -7.15 14.76 2.60
CA GLY A 271 -7.72 14.11 3.77
C GLY A 271 -9.23 14.21 3.83
N GLU A 272 -9.82 13.61 4.85
CA GLU A 272 -11.21 13.85 5.21
C GLU A 272 -11.32 15.11 6.07
N TYR A 273 -12.50 15.76 6.09
CA TYR A 273 -12.77 16.85 7.03
C TYR A 273 -14.06 16.62 7.81
N PHE A 274 -14.12 17.25 8.98
CA PHE A 274 -15.17 17.11 9.99
C PHE A 274 -15.55 18.50 10.51
N ASP A 275 -16.67 18.58 11.24
CA ASP A 275 -16.99 19.76 12.03
C ASP A 275 -15.81 20.17 12.94
N PRO A 276 -15.64 21.47 13.26
CA PRO A 276 -14.51 21.96 14.08
C PRO A 276 -14.30 21.20 15.39
N ASN A 277 -15.40 20.77 16.02
CA ASN A 277 -15.39 20.05 17.29
C ASN A 277 -15.53 18.53 17.15
N GLY A 278 -15.58 18.06 15.90
CA GLY A 278 -15.79 16.68 15.53
C GLY A 278 -14.70 15.76 16.07
N ASN A 279 -15.08 14.52 16.32
CA ASN A 279 -14.20 13.45 16.72
C ASN A 279 -13.85 12.60 15.50
N ILE A 280 -12.65 12.79 14.95
CA ILE A 280 -12.17 12.03 13.77
C ILE A 280 -12.19 10.51 13.96
N ALA A 281 -12.15 10.03 15.20
CA ALA A 281 -12.18 8.61 15.51
C ALA A 281 -13.59 8.06 15.73
N LYS A 282 -14.66 8.85 15.62
CA LYS A 282 -16.06 8.40 15.81
C LYS A 282 -17.06 9.01 14.84
N ASP A 283 -16.93 10.31 14.65
CA ASP A 283 -17.81 11.08 13.81
C ASP A 283 -17.58 10.73 12.35
N LYS A 284 -18.54 11.12 11.53
CA LYS A 284 -18.49 10.85 10.10
C LYS A 284 -17.91 12.07 9.41
N SER A 285 -17.05 11.85 8.43
CA SER A 285 -16.52 12.94 7.65
C SER A 285 -17.66 13.65 6.91
N LEU A 286 -17.48 14.94 6.68
CA LEU A 286 -18.37 15.78 5.89
C LEU A 286 -18.01 15.72 4.41
N GLY A 287 -16.78 15.30 4.08
CA GLY A 287 -16.27 15.15 2.72
C GLY A 287 -14.75 15.09 2.67
N PHE A 288 -14.19 15.47 1.51
CA PHE A 288 -12.76 15.56 1.28
C PHE A 288 -12.23 16.99 1.34
N ALA A 289 -11.01 17.13 1.86
CA ALA A 289 -10.25 18.35 1.90
C ALA A 289 -8.96 18.21 1.06
N PHE A 290 -8.66 19.26 0.30
CA PHE A 290 -7.38 19.48 -0.35
C PHE A 290 -6.75 20.73 0.27
N ILE A 291 -5.62 20.55 0.96
CA ILE A 291 -4.97 21.58 1.75
C ILE A 291 -3.56 21.79 1.22
N GLY A 292 -3.27 22.97 0.66
CA GLY A 292 -1.90 23.34 0.33
C GLY A 292 -1.10 23.66 1.58
N VAL A 293 0.15 23.23 1.66
CA VAL A 293 1.01 23.46 2.84
C VAL A 293 2.40 23.94 2.45
N ASP A 294 3.00 24.81 3.27
CA ASP A 294 4.39 25.27 3.12
C ASP A 294 5.38 24.49 4.00
N GLU A 295 6.68 24.80 3.89
CA GLU A 295 7.76 24.17 4.66
C GLU A 295 7.73 24.52 6.16
N LYS A 296 6.85 25.45 6.57
CA LYS A 296 6.62 25.83 7.96
C LYS A 296 5.32 25.24 8.51
N GLY A 297 4.62 24.41 7.73
CA GLY A 297 3.35 23.80 8.09
C GLY A 297 2.16 24.78 8.09
N ASN A 298 2.26 25.94 7.43
CA ASN A 298 1.11 26.83 7.26
C ASN A 298 0.24 26.35 6.10
N PHE A 299 -1.08 26.43 6.27
CA PHE A 299 -2.00 26.20 5.17
C PHE A 299 -2.00 27.39 4.21
N THR A 300 -1.78 27.11 2.92
CA THR A 300 -1.66 28.11 1.86
C THR A 300 -2.86 28.13 0.92
N SER A 301 -3.67 27.07 0.93
CA SER A 301 -4.93 26.96 0.19
C SER A 301 -5.81 25.86 0.77
N GLU A 302 -7.11 25.97 0.62
CA GLU A 302 -8.08 25.00 1.14
C GLU A 302 -9.23 24.82 0.15
N LYS A 303 -9.56 23.57 -0.19
CA LYS A 303 -10.77 23.20 -0.91
C LYS A 303 -11.47 22.06 -0.19
N TYR A 304 -12.77 22.21 0.00
CA TYR A 304 -13.63 21.20 0.61
C TYR A 304 -14.68 20.74 -0.40
N ASN A 305 -14.83 19.44 -0.55
CA ASN A 305 -15.88 18.81 -1.34
C ASN A 305 -16.71 17.93 -0.41
N SER A 306 -17.91 18.36 -0.10
CA SER A 306 -18.82 17.65 0.79
C SER A 306 -19.41 16.41 0.12
N TRP A 307 -19.80 15.46 0.97
CA TRP A 307 -20.51 14.27 0.55
C TRP A 307 -21.86 14.60 -0.06
N ASP A 308 -22.68 15.44 0.59
CA ASP A 308 -24.05 15.71 0.17
C ASP A 308 -24.19 16.75 -0.96
N LEU A 309 -23.37 17.80 -0.98
CA LEU A 309 -23.52 18.87 -1.98
C LEU A 309 -22.69 18.63 -3.23
N GLU A 310 -21.40 18.31 -3.08
CA GLU A 310 -20.51 18.14 -4.22
C GLU A 310 -20.60 16.72 -4.78
N LEU A 311 -20.44 15.70 -3.93
CA LEU A 311 -20.46 14.30 -4.35
C LEU A 311 -21.88 13.75 -4.54
N GLY A 312 -22.87 14.28 -3.83
CA GLY A 312 -24.29 13.92 -3.95
C GLY A 312 -24.90 14.24 -5.31
N LYS A 313 -24.23 15.05 -6.13
CA LYS A 313 -24.58 15.28 -7.54
C LYS A 313 -24.29 14.08 -8.44
N PHE A 314 -23.39 13.19 -8.00
CA PHE A 314 -22.87 12.08 -8.80
C PHE A 314 -23.12 10.72 -8.15
N LEU A 315 -23.31 10.67 -6.82
CA LEU A 315 -23.47 9.46 -6.04
C LEU A 315 -24.73 9.54 -5.18
N ASP A 316 -25.39 8.39 -4.97
CA ASP A 316 -26.42 8.26 -3.93
C ASP A 316 -25.76 8.13 -2.56
N VAL A 317 -25.33 9.27 -2.03
CA VAL A 317 -24.57 9.40 -0.79
C VAL A 317 -25.37 10.19 0.24
N THR A 318 -25.39 9.68 1.46
CA THR A 318 -25.95 10.41 2.60
C THR A 318 -25.01 11.54 3.01
N SER A 319 -25.52 12.58 3.69
CA SER A 319 -24.70 13.65 4.31
C SER A 319 -23.66 13.16 5.34
N LYS A 320 -23.67 11.86 5.61
CA LYS A 320 -22.82 11.15 6.55
C LYS A 320 -21.75 10.29 5.84
N GLY A 321 -21.52 10.54 4.54
CA GLY A 321 -20.49 9.87 3.72
C GLY A 321 -20.77 8.40 3.41
N LYS A 322 -21.92 7.86 3.80
CA LYS A 322 -22.33 6.50 3.44
C LYS A 322 -23.03 6.52 2.10
N ILE A 323 -22.48 5.78 1.15
CA ILE A 323 -22.97 5.58 -0.22
C ILE A 323 -23.82 4.30 -0.25
N ALA A 324 -24.97 4.34 -0.93
CA ALA A 324 -25.87 3.19 -1.06
C ALA A 324 -25.14 1.96 -1.63
N ASP A 325 -25.32 0.81 -0.99
CA ASP A 325 -24.65 -0.49 -1.24
C ASP A 325 -23.11 -0.54 -1.19
N PHE A 326 -22.43 0.55 -1.50
CA PHE A 326 -20.99 0.72 -1.41
C PHE A 326 -20.49 0.82 0.04
N GLY A 327 -21.18 1.57 0.90
CA GLY A 327 -20.73 1.82 2.28
C GLY A 327 -19.91 3.10 2.42
N PHE A 328 -18.81 3.05 3.16
CA PHE A 328 -17.84 4.15 3.26
C PHE A 328 -16.71 3.95 2.26
N MET A 329 -16.07 5.03 1.83
CA MET A 329 -14.92 4.94 0.93
C MET A 329 -13.62 4.99 1.72
N TYR A 330 -12.75 4.00 1.50
CA TYR A 330 -11.34 4.11 1.86
C TYR A 330 -10.56 4.56 0.62
N VAL A 331 -9.87 5.70 0.69
CA VAL A 331 -9.06 6.21 -0.42
C VAL A 331 -7.70 5.50 -0.40
N HIS A 332 -7.40 4.79 -1.48
CA HIS A 332 -6.14 4.06 -1.64
C HIS A 332 -5.05 4.89 -2.30
N ASN A 333 -5.41 5.76 -3.24
CA ASN A 333 -4.46 6.56 -3.98
C ASN A 333 -5.10 7.79 -4.62
N ILE A 334 -4.28 8.82 -4.89
CA ILE A 334 -4.68 10.04 -5.60
C ILE A 334 -3.60 10.40 -6.59
N MET A 335 -4.01 10.75 -7.81
CA MET A 335 -3.07 11.03 -8.90
C MET A 335 -3.53 12.27 -9.67
N GLN A 336 -2.58 13.11 -10.07
CA GLN A 336 -2.82 14.23 -10.98
C GLN A 336 -2.32 13.89 -12.38
N MET A 337 -3.17 14.10 -13.37
CA MET A 337 -2.83 13.94 -14.78
C MET A 337 -2.24 15.24 -15.37
N ALA A 338 -1.53 15.12 -16.49
CA ALA A 338 -0.91 16.25 -17.18
C ALA A 338 -1.92 17.30 -17.69
N ASP A 339 -3.18 16.90 -17.89
CA ASP A 339 -4.29 17.82 -18.20
C ASP A 339 -4.80 18.59 -16.97
N GLY A 340 -4.22 18.35 -15.79
CA GLY A 340 -4.56 18.96 -14.51
C GLY A 340 -5.71 18.26 -13.76
N ASN A 341 -6.39 17.28 -14.37
CA ASN A 341 -7.42 16.51 -13.67
C ASN A 341 -6.79 15.67 -12.54
N VAL A 342 -7.51 15.57 -11.43
CA VAL A 342 -7.09 14.79 -10.27
C VAL A 342 -8.06 13.61 -10.10
N PHE A 343 -7.53 12.43 -9.80
CA PHE A 343 -8.32 11.22 -9.61
C PHE A 343 -8.07 10.67 -8.22
N ALA A 344 -9.12 10.54 -7.42
CA ALA A 344 -9.09 9.76 -6.19
C ALA A 344 -9.61 8.34 -6.46
N ILE A 345 -8.87 7.36 -5.98
CA ILE A 345 -9.15 5.94 -6.14
C ILE A 345 -9.51 5.40 -4.78
N GLY A 346 -10.73 4.89 -4.66
CA GLY A 346 -11.20 4.33 -3.40
C GLY A 346 -11.82 2.95 -3.55
N GLU A 347 -12.01 2.32 -2.41
CA GLU A 347 -12.71 1.04 -2.30
C GLU A 347 -13.71 1.10 -1.16
N GLY A 348 -14.88 0.52 -1.42
CA GLY A 348 -15.98 0.56 -0.48
C GLY A 348 -15.82 -0.45 0.66
N TYR A 349 -16.27 -0.08 1.84
CA TYR A 349 -16.36 -1.00 2.96
C TYR A 349 -17.52 -0.65 3.89
N LYS A 350 -18.10 -1.68 4.52
CA LYS A 350 -19.18 -1.50 5.50
C LYS A 350 -19.20 -2.60 6.54
N LYS A 351 -19.62 -2.25 7.75
CA LYS A 351 -19.98 -3.24 8.77
C LYS A 351 -21.23 -4.00 8.37
N VAL A 352 -21.19 -5.32 8.48
CA VAL A 352 -22.35 -6.21 8.33
C VAL A 352 -22.34 -7.26 9.43
N THR A 353 -23.47 -7.91 9.65
CA THR A 353 -23.58 -8.98 10.64
C THR A 353 -22.70 -10.18 10.27
N SER A 354 -21.99 -10.75 11.25
CA SER A 354 -21.24 -12.00 11.12
C SER A 354 -22.06 -13.18 11.66
N ALA A 355 -22.46 -14.08 10.76
CA ALA A 355 -23.12 -15.33 11.18
C ALA A 355 -22.19 -16.21 12.02
N LEU A 356 -20.88 -16.23 11.69
CA LEU A 356 -19.86 -16.93 12.47
C LEU A 356 -19.68 -16.30 13.85
N GLY A 357 -19.62 -14.97 13.91
CA GLY A 357 -19.55 -14.22 15.17
C GLY A 357 -20.75 -14.47 16.08
N ILE A 358 -21.97 -14.46 15.53
CA ILE A 358 -23.19 -14.79 16.27
C ILE A 358 -23.16 -16.24 16.76
N ALA A 359 -22.87 -17.21 15.89
CA ALA A 359 -22.80 -18.62 16.28
C ALA A 359 -21.74 -18.85 17.37
N SER A 360 -20.56 -18.24 17.23
CA SER A 360 -19.49 -18.29 18.24
C SER A 360 -19.92 -17.70 19.59
N THR A 361 -20.61 -16.56 19.56
CA THR A 361 -21.13 -15.91 20.77
C THR A 361 -22.18 -16.78 21.47
N LEU A 362 -23.11 -17.37 20.72
CA LEU A 362 -24.10 -18.30 21.25
C LEU A 362 -23.46 -19.56 21.85
N LEU A 363 -22.52 -20.19 21.14
CA LEU A 363 -21.81 -21.40 21.60
C LEU A 363 -20.97 -21.14 22.86
N SER A 364 -20.42 -19.93 23.01
CA SER A 364 -19.66 -19.51 24.20
C SER A 364 -20.53 -19.12 25.40
N GLY A 365 -21.87 -19.18 25.28
CA GLY A 365 -22.79 -18.74 26.33
C GLY A 365 -22.67 -17.24 26.65
N GLY A 366 -22.33 -16.41 25.65
CA GLY A 366 -22.14 -14.97 25.81
C GLY A 366 -20.82 -14.58 26.49
N ARG A 367 -19.93 -15.53 26.78
CA ARG A 367 -18.62 -15.24 27.42
C ARG A 367 -17.55 -14.72 26.47
N GLY A 368 -17.88 -14.56 25.18
CA GLY A 368 -17.03 -13.93 24.16
C GLY A 368 -15.87 -14.84 23.75
N ASN A 369 -15.92 -15.41 22.55
CA ASN A 369 -14.92 -16.37 22.06
C ASN A 369 -13.91 -15.76 21.07
N GLY A 370 -13.64 -14.46 21.21
CA GLY A 370 -12.62 -13.76 20.41
C GLY A 370 -13.07 -13.23 19.04
N LEU A 371 -14.28 -13.55 18.56
CA LEU A 371 -14.86 -13.01 17.32
C LEU A 371 -16.00 -12.03 17.60
N SER A 372 -16.06 -10.94 16.84
CA SER A 372 -17.14 -9.96 16.89
C SER A 372 -18.41 -10.49 16.21
N VAL A 373 -19.58 -10.07 16.68
CA VAL A 373 -20.86 -10.29 15.98
C VAL A 373 -20.96 -9.48 14.68
N MET A 374 -20.02 -8.58 14.43
CA MET A 374 -19.89 -7.80 13.21
C MET A 374 -18.66 -8.25 12.42
N LYS A 375 -18.73 -8.11 11.10
CA LYS A 375 -17.60 -8.25 10.19
C LYS A 375 -17.55 -7.06 9.24
N ILE A 376 -16.43 -6.87 8.56
CA ILE A 376 -16.35 -5.93 7.45
C ILE A 376 -16.69 -6.66 6.16
N LYS A 377 -17.53 -6.03 5.34
CA LYS A 377 -17.70 -6.36 3.93
C LYS A 377 -16.96 -5.30 3.13
N VAL A 378 -15.95 -5.71 2.38
CA VAL A 378 -15.28 -4.87 1.39
C VAL A 378 -16.06 -5.05 0.06
N THR A 379 -16.38 -3.93 -0.61
CA THR A 379 -17.40 -3.85 -1.67
C THR A 379 -16.77 -3.46 -3.00
N ASP A 380 -17.15 -2.34 -3.61
CA ASP A 380 -16.82 -1.99 -5.00
C ASP A 380 -15.62 -1.04 -5.08
N MET A 381 -15.04 -0.89 -6.28
CA MET A 381 -14.04 0.14 -6.55
C MET A 381 -14.72 1.46 -6.93
N MET A 382 -14.07 2.60 -6.67
CA MET A 382 -14.57 3.91 -7.05
C MET A 382 -13.46 4.79 -7.61
N LEU A 383 -13.79 5.52 -8.68
CA LEU A 383 -12.99 6.65 -9.17
C LEU A 383 -13.78 7.94 -9.01
N ILE A 384 -13.14 8.94 -8.41
CA ILE A 384 -13.65 10.32 -8.36
C ILE A 384 -12.70 11.20 -9.14
N LYS A 385 -13.23 11.90 -10.15
CA LYS A 385 -12.50 12.87 -10.97
C LYS A 385 -12.78 14.28 -10.44
N PHE A 386 -11.71 15.04 -10.26
CA PHE A 386 -11.72 16.46 -9.98
C PHE A 386 -11.02 17.25 -11.10
N ASP A 387 -11.37 18.52 -11.27
CA ASP A 387 -10.55 19.43 -12.07
C ASP A 387 -9.31 19.93 -11.32
N LYS A 388 -8.51 20.76 -11.98
CA LYS A 388 -7.30 21.40 -11.42
C LYS A 388 -7.55 22.27 -10.18
N ASP A 389 -8.79 22.70 -9.97
CA ASP A 389 -9.22 23.51 -8.82
C ASP A 389 -9.95 22.63 -7.78
N PHE A 390 -9.80 21.31 -7.92
CA PHE A 390 -10.37 20.27 -7.08
C PHE A 390 -11.90 20.29 -6.99
N ASN A 391 -12.61 20.77 -8.02
CA ASN A 391 -14.06 20.62 -8.11
C ASN A 391 -14.39 19.22 -8.63
N VAL A 392 -15.34 18.52 -8.00
CA VAL A 392 -15.83 17.23 -8.47
C VAL A 392 -16.45 17.36 -9.87
N LYS A 393 -15.99 16.52 -10.80
CA LYS A 393 -16.49 16.43 -12.17
C LYS A 393 -17.22 15.14 -12.48
N GLU A 394 -16.80 14.05 -11.83
CA GLU A 394 -17.38 12.73 -12.04
C GLU A 394 -17.08 11.86 -10.81
N ALA A 395 -18.00 10.96 -10.49
CA ALA A 395 -17.73 9.85 -9.59
C ALA A 395 -18.37 8.59 -10.17
N LYS A 396 -17.62 7.50 -10.24
CA LYS A 396 -18.07 6.26 -10.86
C LYS A 396 -17.66 5.06 -10.02
N VAL A 397 -18.65 4.21 -9.77
CA VAL A 397 -18.50 2.91 -9.10
C VAL A 397 -18.21 1.83 -10.14
N TYR A 398 -17.33 0.91 -9.79
CA TYR A 398 -16.96 -0.25 -10.59
C TYR A 398 -17.20 -1.50 -9.76
N ASP A 399 -18.23 -2.26 -10.13
CA ASP A 399 -18.69 -3.43 -9.41
C ASP A 399 -17.58 -4.49 -9.29
N LYS A 400 -17.46 -5.10 -8.11
CA LYS A 400 -16.65 -6.33 -7.92
C LYS A 400 -17.32 -7.30 -6.96
N ASN A 401 -16.84 -8.54 -6.91
CA ASN A 401 -17.34 -9.45 -5.90
C ASN A 401 -16.87 -8.99 -4.51
N SER A 402 -17.77 -9.03 -3.54
CA SER A 402 -17.41 -8.66 -2.19
C SER A 402 -16.63 -9.77 -1.48
N ASN A 403 -15.69 -9.37 -0.64
CA ASN A 403 -14.99 -10.18 0.34
C ASN A 403 -15.43 -9.79 1.77
N SER A 404 -15.05 -10.60 2.76
CA SER A 404 -15.43 -10.40 4.16
C SER A 404 -14.23 -10.58 5.06
N VAL A 405 -14.11 -9.68 6.05
CA VAL A 405 -13.08 -9.69 7.09
C VAL A 405 -13.75 -9.90 8.42
N GLU A 406 -13.55 -11.06 9.04
CA GLU A 406 -14.03 -11.30 10.39
C GLU A 406 -13.25 -10.45 11.37
N LEU A 407 -13.95 -9.83 12.32
CA LEU A 407 -13.33 -8.92 13.28
C LEU A 407 -13.13 -9.62 14.63
N PRO A 408 -12.05 -9.30 15.36
CA PRO A 408 -11.92 -9.68 16.76
C PRO A 408 -13.04 -9.10 17.63
N SER A 409 -13.36 -9.75 18.75
CA SER A 409 -14.35 -9.27 19.72
C SER A 409 -14.06 -7.83 20.19
N GLY A 410 -15.10 -7.00 20.36
CA GLY A 410 -14.98 -5.60 20.78
C GLY A 410 -14.77 -4.61 19.62
N MET A 411 -14.42 -5.10 18.42
CA MET A 411 -14.23 -4.26 17.24
C MET A 411 -15.53 -3.71 16.66
N GLU A 412 -16.69 -4.22 17.09
CA GLU A 412 -18.00 -3.67 16.77
C GLU A 412 -18.16 -2.20 17.19
N PHE A 413 -17.40 -1.73 18.19
CA PHE A 413 -17.46 -0.36 18.71
C PHE A 413 -16.48 0.62 18.04
N VAL A 414 -15.56 0.13 17.20
CA VAL A 414 -14.59 0.97 16.48
C VAL A 414 -15.30 1.72 15.35
N SER A 415 -14.93 2.98 15.08
CA SER A 415 -15.56 3.76 14.01
C SER A 415 -15.23 3.27 12.61
N ALA A 416 -16.02 3.70 11.62
CA ALA A 416 -15.76 3.33 10.24
C ALA A 416 -14.38 3.81 9.73
N PRO A 417 -13.94 5.07 9.91
CA PRO A 417 -12.63 5.50 9.43
C PRO A 417 -11.48 4.67 10.02
N LEU A 418 -11.50 4.42 11.33
CA LEU A 418 -10.47 3.63 11.99
C LEU A 418 -10.52 2.15 11.57
N LEU A 419 -11.71 1.59 11.32
CA LEU A 419 -11.82 0.26 10.74
C LEU A 419 -11.27 0.18 9.32
N GLY A 420 -11.45 1.22 8.49
CA GLY A 420 -10.82 1.29 7.17
C GLY A 420 -9.30 1.18 7.28
N LYS A 421 -8.68 1.92 8.22
CA LYS A 421 -7.25 1.80 8.49
C LYS A 421 -6.84 0.40 8.95
N LEU A 422 -7.62 -0.25 9.80
CA LEU A 422 -7.34 -1.62 10.24
C LEU A 422 -7.46 -2.62 9.09
N VAL A 423 -8.48 -2.50 8.23
CA VAL A 423 -8.61 -3.32 7.01
C VAL A 423 -7.40 -3.14 6.10
N LYS A 424 -6.90 -1.90 5.95
CA LYS A 424 -5.71 -1.64 5.14
C LYS A 424 -4.42 -2.17 5.74
N TYR A 425 -4.12 -1.79 6.98
CA TYR A 425 -2.77 -1.92 7.55
C TYR A 425 -2.61 -3.11 8.47
N THR A 426 -3.69 -3.61 9.06
CA THR A 426 -3.66 -4.78 9.95
C THR A 426 -4.10 -6.03 9.21
N PHE A 427 -5.22 -5.98 8.48
CA PHE A 427 -5.78 -7.15 7.80
C PHE A 427 -5.27 -7.32 6.37
N GLY A 428 -4.94 -6.22 5.67
CA GLY A 428 -4.48 -6.28 4.27
C GLY A 428 -5.56 -6.79 3.30
N ASP A 429 -6.83 -6.66 3.66
CA ASP A 429 -7.97 -7.32 3.00
C ASP A 429 -8.74 -6.42 2.02
N PHE A 430 -8.20 -5.25 1.70
CA PHE A 430 -8.68 -4.50 0.54
C PHE A 430 -8.16 -5.13 -0.74
N ASP A 431 -8.99 -5.16 -1.79
CA ASP A 431 -8.65 -5.81 -3.04
C ASP A 431 -7.80 -4.91 -3.97
N TYR A 432 -7.81 -3.59 -3.73
CA TYR A 432 -6.88 -2.67 -4.38
C TYR A 432 -5.44 -3.15 -4.24
N SER A 433 -4.78 -3.36 -5.38
CA SER A 433 -3.39 -3.81 -5.42
C SER A 433 -2.43 -2.63 -5.59
N TYR A 434 -2.56 -1.91 -6.71
CA TYR A 434 -1.72 -0.74 -7.02
C TYR A 434 -2.34 0.11 -8.14
N SER A 435 -1.78 1.30 -8.34
CA SER A 435 -2.00 2.12 -9.53
C SER A 435 -0.68 2.39 -10.23
N GLN A 436 -0.72 2.61 -11.54
CA GLN A 436 0.42 3.01 -12.35
C GLN A 436 0.00 4.15 -13.27
N THR A 437 0.84 5.17 -13.41
CA THR A 437 0.70 6.23 -14.41
C THR A 437 1.74 6.04 -15.51
N ASN A 438 1.54 6.57 -16.71
CA ASN A 438 2.68 6.69 -17.64
C ASN A 438 3.58 7.86 -17.22
N LYS A 439 4.77 7.92 -17.80
CA LYS A 439 5.78 8.96 -17.49
C LYS A 439 5.26 10.38 -17.74
N GLU A 440 4.42 10.55 -18.75
CA GLU A 440 3.83 11.83 -19.12
C GLU A 440 2.58 12.16 -18.29
N ASN A 441 2.15 11.28 -17.37
CA ASN A 441 0.91 11.41 -16.59
C ASN A 441 -0.34 11.70 -17.45
N THR A 442 -0.39 11.19 -18.67
CA THR A 442 -1.56 11.31 -19.58
C THR A 442 -2.51 10.12 -19.48
N SER A 443 -2.07 9.04 -18.83
CA SER A 443 -2.81 7.81 -18.63
C SER A 443 -2.49 7.19 -17.27
N PHE A 444 -3.42 6.40 -16.75
CA PHE A 444 -3.19 5.57 -15.57
C PHE A 444 -3.98 4.27 -15.64
N THR A 445 -3.55 3.30 -14.84
CA THR A 445 -4.27 2.03 -14.62
C THR A 445 -4.36 1.77 -13.13
N VAL A 446 -5.56 1.47 -12.65
CA VAL A 446 -5.84 0.99 -11.29
C VAL A 446 -6.05 -0.51 -11.36
N CYS A 447 -5.27 -1.26 -10.58
CA CYS A 447 -5.32 -2.71 -10.57
C CYS A 447 -5.83 -3.25 -9.23
N TYR A 448 -6.70 -4.24 -9.27
CA TYR A 448 -7.26 -4.89 -8.09
C TYR A 448 -7.55 -6.37 -8.33
N SER A 449 -7.48 -7.17 -7.26
CA SER A 449 -7.83 -8.59 -7.31
C SER A 449 -9.33 -8.79 -7.13
N ASP A 450 -9.88 -9.89 -7.64
CA ASP A 450 -11.27 -10.29 -7.35
C ASP A 450 -11.42 -11.81 -7.43
N PHE A 451 -12.48 -12.37 -6.85
CA PHE A 451 -12.80 -13.79 -6.90
C PHE A 451 -14.20 -14.03 -7.48
N GLU A 452 -14.25 -14.49 -8.73
CA GLU A 452 -15.49 -14.82 -9.40
C GLU A 452 -16.07 -16.15 -8.88
N ARG A 453 -17.39 -16.16 -8.67
CA ARG A 453 -18.17 -17.33 -8.20
C ARG A 453 -19.23 -17.77 -9.23
N GLY A 454 -18.94 -17.58 -10.52
CA GLY A 454 -19.84 -17.88 -11.61
C GLY A 454 -19.93 -19.37 -11.95
N LYS A 455 -20.93 -19.72 -12.79
CA LYS A 455 -21.06 -21.09 -13.34
C LYS A 455 -19.95 -21.41 -14.34
N ASN A 456 -19.58 -20.44 -15.18
CA ASN A 456 -18.61 -20.62 -16.28
C ASN A 456 -17.15 -20.48 -15.82
N TYR A 457 -16.90 -19.69 -14.78
CA TYR A 457 -15.59 -19.52 -14.18
C TYR A 457 -15.73 -19.34 -12.67
N LYS A 458 -14.86 -20.05 -11.94
CA LYS A 458 -14.72 -19.94 -10.48
C LYS A 458 -13.24 -19.95 -10.15
N GLY A 459 -12.73 -18.80 -9.73
CA GLY A 459 -11.31 -18.59 -9.46
C GLY A 459 -10.96 -17.11 -9.29
N GLY A 460 -9.69 -16.87 -9.00
CA GLY A 460 -9.13 -15.52 -8.93
C GLY A 460 -9.14 -14.82 -10.28
N THR A 461 -9.30 -13.51 -10.25
CA THR A 461 -9.16 -12.62 -11.39
C THR A 461 -8.34 -11.42 -10.96
N PHE A 462 -7.69 -10.79 -11.94
CA PHE A 462 -7.02 -9.52 -11.75
C PHE A 462 -7.61 -8.53 -12.74
N ASN A 463 -8.13 -7.44 -12.22
CA ASN A 463 -8.94 -6.48 -12.94
C ASN A 463 -8.20 -5.15 -13.02
N SER A 464 -8.47 -4.40 -14.08
CA SER A 464 -7.92 -3.07 -14.28
C SER A 464 -8.97 -2.06 -14.70
N ILE A 465 -8.87 -0.84 -14.17
CA ILE A 465 -9.58 0.35 -14.65
C ILE A 465 -8.54 1.31 -15.21
N SER A 466 -8.56 1.52 -16.52
CA SER A 466 -7.56 2.30 -17.24
C SER A 466 -8.16 3.61 -17.73
N TYR A 467 -7.48 4.72 -17.48
CA TYR A 467 -7.76 6.03 -18.06
C TYR A 467 -6.71 6.34 -19.12
N ASN A 468 -7.15 6.71 -20.31
CA ASN A 468 -6.27 7.20 -21.38
C ASN A 468 -7.01 8.26 -22.20
N GLU A 469 -6.44 9.45 -22.33
CA GLU A 469 -6.97 10.56 -23.15
C GLU A 469 -8.46 10.85 -22.91
N GLY A 470 -8.89 10.90 -21.65
CA GLY A 470 -10.28 11.21 -21.29
C GLY A 470 -11.23 10.01 -21.32
N LYS A 471 -10.79 8.85 -21.81
CA LYS A 471 -11.59 7.61 -21.87
C LYS A 471 -11.20 6.66 -20.76
N ILE A 472 -12.20 6.10 -20.08
CA ILE A 472 -12.00 5.01 -19.13
C ILE A 472 -12.40 3.68 -19.77
N THR A 473 -11.54 2.69 -19.68
CA THR A 473 -11.78 1.29 -20.05
C THR A 473 -11.57 0.39 -18.85
N THR A 474 -12.11 -0.83 -18.92
CA THR A 474 -11.86 -1.86 -17.93
C THR A 474 -11.42 -3.13 -18.63
N ASP A 475 -10.52 -3.88 -18.00
CA ASP A 475 -10.09 -5.19 -18.48
C ASP A 475 -9.92 -6.16 -17.32
N LYS A 476 -9.85 -7.46 -17.64
CA LYS A 476 -9.61 -8.50 -16.65
C LYS A 476 -8.87 -9.69 -17.23
N ILE A 477 -8.04 -10.30 -16.39
CA ILE A 477 -7.40 -11.58 -16.65
C ILE A 477 -7.81 -12.62 -15.60
N GLN A 478 -7.84 -13.88 -16.02
CA GLN A 478 -8.07 -15.01 -15.12
C GLN A 478 -6.72 -15.43 -14.53
N THR A 479 -6.63 -15.53 -13.20
CA THR A 479 -5.39 -15.87 -12.49
C THR A 479 -5.43 -17.23 -11.83
N LYS A 480 -6.47 -18.03 -12.10
CA LYS A 480 -6.54 -19.40 -11.59
C LYS A 480 -5.48 -20.27 -12.28
N SER A 481 -4.54 -20.77 -11.50
CA SER A 481 -3.55 -21.75 -11.91
C SER A 481 -3.56 -22.97 -10.98
N ASP A 482 -2.75 -23.98 -11.29
CA ASP A 482 -2.44 -25.12 -10.41
C ASP A 482 -1.28 -24.82 -9.44
N ALA A 483 -0.78 -23.58 -9.43
CA ALA A 483 0.23 -23.13 -8.50
C ALA A 483 -0.28 -23.23 -7.06
N THR A 484 0.65 -23.38 -6.12
CA THR A 484 0.32 -23.35 -4.69
C THR A 484 -0.13 -21.96 -4.26
N ARG A 485 0.49 -20.93 -4.84
CA ARG A 485 0.13 -19.52 -4.68
C ARG A 485 0.41 -18.78 -5.98
N THR A 486 -0.39 -17.77 -6.25
CA THR A 486 -0.23 -16.85 -7.38
C THR A 486 -0.27 -15.42 -6.87
N ALA A 487 0.62 -14.57 -7.38
CA ALA A 487 0.61 -13.14 -7.13
C ALA A 487 0.74 -12.37 -8.45
N VAL A 488 0.20 -11.17 -8.48
CA VAL A 488 0.26 -10.28 -9.64
C VAL A 488 1.02 -9.02 -9.25
N LEU A 489 2.15 -8.80 -9.89
CA LEU A 489 2.99 -7.62 -9.71
C LEU A 489 2.81 -6.62 -10.86
N PRO A 490 3.15 -5.34 -10.62
CA PRO A 490 3.23 -4.31 -11.66
C PRO A 490 4.09 -4.74 -12.86
N GLY A 491 3.52 -4.72 -14.07
CA GLY A 491 4.25 -4.87 -15.32
C GLY A 491 4.64 -3.52 -15.94
N LYS A 492 5.17 -3.55 -17.17
CA LYS A 492 5.18 -2.36 -18.03
C LYS A 492 3.74 -1.89 -18.29
N GLN A 493 3.55 -0.63 -18.69
CA GLN A 493 2.22 -0.11 -19.04
C GLN A 493 1.49 -1.07 -20.00
N GLY A 494 0.25 -1.45 -19.67
CA GLY A 494 -0.55 -2.44 -20.42
C GLY A 494 -0.16 -3.90 -20.17
N GLN A 495 0.68 -4.18 -19.17
CA GLN A 495 1.06 -5.53 -18.78
C GLN A 495 1.08 -5.69 -17.26
N VAL A 496 0.99 -6.94 -16.81
CA VAL A 496 1.23 -7.36 -15.43
C VAL A 496 2.20 -8.51 -15.41
N LEU A 497 2.89 -8.67 -14.28
CA LEU A 497 3.77 -9.80 -14.06
C LEU A 497 3.07 -10.82 -13.16
N ILE A 498 2.92 -12.05 -13.64
CA ILE A 498 2.32 -13.17 -12.89
C ILE A 498 3.44 -14.00 -12.27
N LEU A 499 3.32 -14.26 -10.96
CA LEU A 499 4.23 -15.10 -10.20
C LEU A 499 3.47 -16.32 -9.69
N ASP A 500 3.85 -17.50 -10.15
CA ASP A 500 3.26 -18.78 -9.74
C ASP A 500 4.28 -19.60 -8.95
N TYR A 501 4.01 -19.78 -7.66
CA TYR A 501 4.85 -20.59 -6.78
C TYR A 501 4.33 -22.02 -6.65
N TYR A 502 5.15 -22.99 -7.02
CA TYR A 502 4.86 -24.42 -6.96
C TYR A 502 5.64 -25.07 -5.80
N ARG A 503 5.06 -25.08 -4.60
CA ARG A 503 5.72 -25.57 -3.38
C ARG A 503 6.26 -27.00 -3.52
N LYS A 504 5.48 -27.90 -4.12
CA LYS A 504 5.89 -29.31 -4.31
C LYS A 504 7.00 -29.46 -5.35
N ALA A 505 6.95 -28.66 -6.41
CA ALA A 505 7.98 -28.67 -7.46
C ALA A 505 9.22 -27.84 -7.09
N LYS A 506 9.17 -27.07 -5.98
CA LYS A 506 10.23 -26.15 -5.54
C LYS A 506 10.62 -25.16 -6.65
N ARG A 507 9.62 -24.58 -7.30
CA ARG A 507 9.80 -23.73 -8.48
C ARG A 507 8.96 -22.46 -8.38
N LEU A 508 9.51 -21.35 -8.87
CA LEU A 508 8.78 -20.11 -9.10
C LEU A 508 8.78 -19.80 -10.61
N ASP A 509 7.59 -19.77 -11.21
CA ASP A 509 7.41 -19.37 -12.61
C ASP A 509 6.92 -17.93 -12.68
N ILE A 510 7.49 -17.17 -13.59
CA ILE A 510 7.29 -15.74 -13.72
C ILE A 510 7.07 -15.43 -15.20
N HIS A 511 5.99 -14.73 -15.54
CA HIS A 511 5.71 -14.34 -16.92
C HIS A 511 4.87 -13.06 -16.99
N PHE A 512 4.90 -12.40 -18.15
CA PHE A 512 4.04 -11.25 -18.39
C PHE A 512 2.70 -11.66 -19.01
N GLU A 513 1.64 -11.03 -18.54
CA GLU A 513 0.32 -11.05 -19.16
C GLU A 513 -0.06 -9.64 -19.60
N LYS A 514 -0.81 -9.53 -20.70
CA LYS A 514 -1.30 -8.23 -21.17
C LYS A 514 -2.58 -7.84 -20.45
N LEU A 515 -2.72 -6.56 -20.16
CA LEU A 515 -3.98 -5.90 -19.85
C LEU A 515 -4.37 -5.05 -21.06
N ASN A 516 -5.60 -5.22 -21.56
CA ASN A 516 -6.13 -4.54 -22.75
C ASN A 516 -6.33 -3.03 -22.56
#